data_AF-A0A0R3PAM8-F1
#
_entry.id   AF-A0A0R3PAM8-F1
#
_cell.length_a   1.000
_cell.length_b   1.000
_cell.length_c   1.000
_cell.angle_alpha   90.00
_cell.angle_beta   90.00
_cell.angle_gamma   90.00
#
_symmetry.space_group_name_H-M   'P 1'
#
loop_
_entity.id
_entity.type
_entity.pdbx_description
1 polymer ?
#
loop_
_entity_poly.entity_id
_entity_poly.type
_entity_poly.pdbx_seq_one_letter_code
_entity_poly.pdbx_strand_id
1 'polypeptide(L)'
;MLFAATLIVSISWASAIPGRNVPPKLKNEVIPREAQVLTGAALVDYVNNHQQLFKVEPAAAIDELMMKIMKPKFINQNKKPCVDEVEDDNLEIPDRQVE
;
A
#
# COMPACT_ATOMS: atom_id res chain seq x y z
N MET A 1 -38.96 -39.58 21.54
CA MET A 1 -38.60 -38.78 20.35
C MET A 1 -38.13 -37.42 20.83
N LEU A 2 -36.90 -37.02 20.49
CA LEU A 2 -36.45 -35.69 20.03
C LEU A 2 -34.95 -35.56 20.33
N PHE A 3 -34.08 -35.96 19.39
CA PHE A 3 -32.66 -35.63 19.46
C PHE A 3 -32.45 -34.33 18.68
N ALA A 4 -32.25 -33.23 19.39
CA ALA A 4 -31.86 -31.96 18.78
C ALA A 4 -30.40 -32.08 18.33
N ALA A 5 -30.17 -32.31 17.04
CA ALA A 5 -28.85 -32.30 16.45
C ALA A 5 -28.37 -30.85 16.34
N THR A 6 -27.51 -30.43 17.25
CA THR A 6 -26.79 -29.15 17.18
C THR A 6 -25.70 -29.26 16.13
N LEU A 7 -25.96 -28.69 14.95
CA LEU A 7 -25.00 -28.63 13.86
C LEU A 7 -24.00 -27.52 14.19
N ILE A 8 -22.86 -27.90 14.76
CA ILE A 8 -21.73 -27.00 15.02
C ILE A 8 -21.15 -26.61 13.66
N VAL A 9 -21.51 -25.42 13.17
CA VAL A 9 -20.84 -24.78 12.05
C VAL A 9 -19.45 -24.38 12.53
N SER A 10 -18.46 -25.23 12.29
CA SER A 10 -17.06 -24.90 12.45
C SER A 10 -16.71 -23.81 11.43
N ILE A 11 -16.70 -22.56 11.87
CA ILE A 11 -16.13 -21.45 11.10
C ILE A 11 -14.61 -21.65 11.14
N SER A 12 -14.09 -22.43 10.20
CA SER A 12 -12.66 -22.52 9.95
C SER A 12 -12.18 -21.15 9.44
N TRP A 13 -11.54 -20.36 10.31
CA TRP A 13 -10.70 -19.25 9.87
C TRP A 13 -9.44 -19.81 9.22
N ALA A 14 -9.59 -20.33 8.00
CA ALA A 14 -8.47 -20.43 7.09
C ALA A 14 -8.20 -19.00 6.60
N SER A 15 -7.42 -18.25 7.38
CA SER A 15 -6.77 -17.03 6.93
C SER A 15 -5.76 -17.42 5.87
N ALA A 16 -6.24 -17.75 4.68
CA ALA A 16 -5.40 -17.92 3.54
C ALA A 16 -4.81 -16.54 3.25
N ILE A 17 -3.53 -16.36 3.59
CA ILE A 17 -2.67 -15.38 2.96
C ILE A 17 -1.95 -16.15 1.84
N PRO A 18 -2.60 -16.50 0.71
CA PRO A 18 -1.84 -16.95 -0.42
C PRO A 18 -1.06 -15.73 -0.92
N GLY A 19 0.18 -15.97 -1.34
CA GLY A 19 1.10 -14.96 -1.87
C GLY A 19 0.39 -13.94 -2.74
N ARG A 20 0.91 -12.71 -2.70
CA ARG A 20 0.44 -11.50 -3.39
C ARG A 20 0.41 -11.71 -4.92
N ASN A 21 -0.50 -12.54 -5.38
CA ASN A 21 -0.76 -12.83 -6.77
C ASN A 21 -1.72 -11.74 -7.20
N VAL A 22 -1.18 -10.65 -7.74
CA VAL A 22 -1.99 -9.68 -8.47
C VAL A 22 -2.84 -10.49 -9.46
N PRO A 23 -4.19 -10.44 -9.37
CA PRO A 23 -5.05 -11.20 -10.27
C PRO A 23 -4.57 -11.01 -11.70
N PRO A 24 -4.46 -12.07 -12.52
CA PRO A 24 -3.95 -11.94 -13.89
C PRO A 24 -4.74 -10.90 -14.71
N LYS A 25 -6.00 -10.63 -14.32
CA LYS A 25 -6.85 -9.58 -14.86
C LYS A 25 -6.32 -8.15 -14.64
N LEU A 26 -5.65 -7.88 -13.51
CA LEU A 26 -5.12 -6.53 -13.19
C LEU A 26 -3.76 -6.26 -13.85
N LYS A 27 -3.04 -7.29 -14.32
CA LYS A 27 -1.70 -7.12 -14.92
C LYS A 27 -1.71 -6.34 -16.24
N ASN A 28 -2.87 -6.33 -16.91
CA ASN A 28 -3.07 -5.69 -18.22
C ASN A 28 -4.08 -4.54 -18.16
N GLU A 29 -4.47 -4.10 -16.97
CA GLU A 29 -5.47 -3.03 -16.82
C GLU A 29 -4.78 -1.69 -17.05
N VAL A 30 -5.04 -1.09 -18.20
CA VAL A 30 -4.51 0.22 -18.57
C VAL A 30 -5.38 1.29 -17.93
N ILE A 31 -4.76 2.21 -17.18
CA ILE A 31 -5.47 3.36 -16.61
C ILE A 31 -6.00 4.22 -17.77
N PRO A 32 -7.30 4.50 -17.84
CA PRO A 32 -7.86 5.32 -18.92
C PRO A 32 -7.30 6.75 -18.88
N ARG A 33 -7.14 7.39 -20.04
CA ARG A 33 -6.46 8.71 -20.14
C ARG A 33 -7.16 9.78 -19.30
N GLU A 34 -8.48 9.76 -19.29
CA GLU A 34 -9.32 10.65 -18.51
C GLU A 34 -9.06 10.53 -17.01
N ALA A 35 -8.70 9.34 -16.50
CA ALA A 35 -8.35 9.13 -15.10
C ALA A 35 -6.92 9.57 -14.77
N GLN A 36 -6.00 9.51 -15.75
CA GLN A 36 -4.60 9.90 -15.54
C GLN A 36 -4.43 11.38 -15.23
N VAL A 37 -5.38 12.23 -15.65
CA VAL A 37 -5.35 13.68 -15.42
C VAL A 37 -6.11 14.11 -14.16
N LEU A 38 -6.83 13.21 -13.50
CA LEU A 38 -7.61 13.54 -12.31
C LEU A 38 -6.71 13.76 -11.10
N THR A 39 -7.06 14.76 -10.31
CA THR A 39 -6.36 15.11 -9.07
C THR A 39 -7.36 15.50 -7.98
N GLY A 40 -6.92 15.47 -6.73
CA GLY A 40 -7.71 15.93 -5.58
C GLY A 40 -9.07 15.23 -5.46
N ALA A 41 -10.12 16.02 -5.23
CA ALA A 41 -11.49 15.51 -5.03
C ALA A 41 -12.01 14.71 -6.22
N ALA A 42 -11.73 15.15 -7.45
CA ALA A 42 -12.19 14.45 -8.65
C ALA A 42 -11.58 13.04 -8.78
N LEU A 43 -10.32 12.87 -8.36
CA LEU A 43 -9.70 11.55 -8.32
C LEU A 43 -10.32 10.66 -7.23
N VAL A 44 -10.60 11.23 -6.06
CA VAL A 44 -11.26 10.52 -4.96
C VAL A 44 -12.63 9.99 -5.39
N ASP A 45 -13.45 10.85 -6.00
CA ASP A 45 -14.77 10.49 -6.50
C ASP A 45 -14.68 9.42 -7.60
N TYR A 46 -13.73 9.57 -8.52
CA TYR A 46 -13.50 8.57 -9.56
C TYR A 46 -13.17 7.21 -8.96
N VAL A 47 -12.20 7.12 -8.04
CA VAL A 47 -11.80 5.84 -7.43
C VAL A 47 -12.97 5.21 -6.67
N ASN A 48 -13.73 6.01 -5.90
CA ASN A 48 -14.88 5.53 -5.13
C ASN A 48 -16.01 4.98 -6.00
N ASN A 49 -16.19 5.53 -7.21
CA ASN A 49 -17.21 5.08 -8.14
C ASN A 49 -16.79 3.85 -8.97
N HIS A 50 -15.48 3.61 -9.11
CA HIS A 50 -14.95 2.55 -10.00
C HIS A 50 -14.35 1.35 -9.23
N GLN A 51 -14.19 1.44 -7.90
CA GLN A 51 -13.71 0.34 -7.06
C GLN A 51 -14.72 -0.01 -5.96
N GLN A 52 -15.02 -1.29 -5.82
CA GLN A 52 -16.02 -1.77 -4.85
C GLN A 52 -15.43 -2.16 -3.49
N LEU A 53 -14.15 -2.51 -3.45
CA LEU A 53 -13.51 -3.12 -2.26
C LEU A 53 -13.01 -2.10 -1.24
N PHE A 54 -12.70 -0.88 -1.68
CA PHE A 54 -12.07 0.14 -0.85
C PHE A 54 -12.69 1.49 -1.17
N LYS A 55 -12.87 2.31 -0.13
CA LYS A 55 -13.23 3.72 -0.26
C LYS A 55 -12.03 4.58 0.09
N VAL A 56 -11.84 5.63 -0.70
CA VAL A 56 -10.85 6.66 -0.49
C VAL A 56 -11.55 7.87 0.11
N GLU A 57 -11.01 8.41 1.19
CA GLU A 57 -11.48 9.67 1.75
C GLU A 57 -10.55 10.81 1.30
N PRO A 58 -11.09 12.03 1.09
CA PRO A 58 -10.26 13.21 0.92
C PRO A 58 -9.29 13.31 2.09
N ALA A 59 -8.05 13.68 1.79
CA ALA A 59 -6.94 13.59 2.72
C ALA A 59 -7.02 14.67 3.82
N ALA A 60 -8.01 14.59 4.70
CA ALA A 60 -8.16 15.45 5.87
C ALA A 60 -7.19 15.06 6.99
N ALA A 61 -6.64 13.84 6.94
CA ALA A 61 -5.85 13.26 8.02
C ALA A 61 -4.36 13.05 7.68
N ILE A 62 -3.82 13.71 6.64
CA ILE A 62 -2.38 13.57 6.31
C ILE A 62 -1.53 13.96 7.52
N ASP A 63 -1.88 15.07 8.17
CA ASP A 63 -1.13 15.57 9.33
C ASP A 63 -1.25 14.60 10.52
N GLU A 64 -2.45 14.08 10.79
CA GLU A 64 -2.65 13.07 11.84
C GLU A 64 -1.93 11.74 11.54
N LEU A 65 -1.93 11.33 10.27
CA LEU A 65 -1.23 10.13 9.81
C LEU A 65 0.28 10.31 9.91
N MET A 66 0.82 11.47 9.52
CA MET A 66 2.24 11.79 9.68
C MET A 66 2.65 11.74 11.14
N MET A 67 1.82 12.24 12.07
CA MET A 67 2.06 12.15 13.51
C MET A 67 2.06 10.70 14.05
N LYS A 68 1.31 9.78 13.41
CA LYS A 68 1.30 8.36 13.77
C LYS A 68 2.49 7.59 13.21
N ILE A 69 2.93 7.91 11.99
CA ILE A 69 4.01 7.19 11.29
C ILE A 69 5.39 7.70 11.73
N MET A 70 5.49 8.99 12.07
CA MET A 70 6.76 9.65 12.35
C MET A 70 6.75 10.34 13.71
N LYS A 71 7.81 10.12 14.52
CA LYS A 71 7.91 10.81 15.83
C LYS A 71 8.01 12.32 15.61
N PRO A 72 7.41 13.16 16.48
CA PRO A 72 7.40 14.62 16.32
C PRO A 72 8.78 15.26 16.11
N LYS A 73 9.83 14.70 16.74
CA LYS A 73 11.22 15.15 16.59
C LYS A 73 11.79 15.06 15.17
N PHE A 74 11.10 14.38 14.25
CA PHE A 74 11.51 14.21 12.86
C PHE A 74 10.63 15.01 11.87
N ILE A 75 9.54 15.65 12.29
CA ILE A 75 8.55 16.32 11.40
C ILE A 75 9.09 17.58 10.71
N ASN A 76 10.14 18.20 11.26
CA ASN A 76 10.69 19.44 10.73
C ASN A 76 12.22 19.41 10.67
N GLN A 77 12.77 18.28 10.23
CA GLN A 77 14.20 18.16 9.95
C GLN A 77 14.50 18.70 8.55
N ASN A 78 14.32 20.02 8.35
CA ASN A 78 14.82 20.73 7.16
C ASN A 78 16.35 20.75 7.06
N LYS A 79 17.05 20.10 8.00
CA LYS A 79 18.46 19.81 7.82
C LYS A 79 18.58 18.79 6.70
N LYS A 80 19.19 19.22 5.58
CA LYS A 80 19.76 18.28 4.63
C LYS A 80 20.55 17.25 5.43
N PRO A 81 20.33 15.94 5.26
CA PRO A 81 21.21 14.96 5.85
C PRO A 81 22.62 15.32 5.39
N CYS A 82 23.50 15.62 6.33
CA CYS A 82 24.93 15.64 6.03
C CYS A 82 25.26 14.19 5.70
N VAL A 83 25.34 13.90 4.40
CA VAL A 83 26.11 12.76 3.93
C VAL A 83 27.53 13.23 4.13
N ASP A 84 28.17 12.72 5.18
CA ASP A 84 29.62 12.84 5.25
C ASP A 84 30.13 12.19 3.97
N GLU A 85 30.87 12.95 3.16
CA GLU A 85 31.64 12.42 2.05
C GLU A 85 32.68 11.49 2.67
N VAL A 86 32.28 10.25 2.95
CA VAL A 86 33.24 9.16 3.08
C VAL A 86 33.90 9.11 1.72
N GLU A 87 35.17 9.53 1.67
CA GLU A 87 36.03 9.22 0.55
C GLU A 87 35.86 7.73 0.29
N ASP A 88 35.22 7.43 -0.84
CA ASP A 88 34.96 6.08 -1.30
C ASP A 88 36.32 5.50 -1.66
N ASP A 89 36.93 4.82 -0.70
CA ASP A 89 38.07 3.95 -0.91
C ASP A 89 37.60 2.76 -1.78
N ASN A 90 37.40 3.03 -3.08
CA ASN A 90 37.16 2.05 -4.15
C ASN A 90 36.29 0.86 -3.74
N LEU A 91 35.04 1.08 -3.31
CA LEU A 91 34.07 -0.02 -3.26
C LEU A 91 33.59 -0.34 -4.68
N GLU A 92 34.43 -1.06 -5.41
CA GLU A 92 34.12 -1.67 -6.70
C GLU A 92 32.86 -2.55 -6.52
N ILE A 93 31.75 -2.11 -7.10
CA ILE A 93 30.47 -2.82 -7.06
C ILE A 93 30.69 -4.14 -7.82
N PRO A 94 30.53 -5.30 -7.18
CA PRO A 94 30.77 -6.58 -7.84
C PRO A 94 29.73 -6.80 -8.95
N ASP A 95 30.21 -7.28 -10.09
CA ASP A 95 29.37 -7.55 -11.25
C ASP A 95 28.25 -8.54 -10.91
N ARG A 96 27.04 -8.20 -11.36
CA ARG A 96 25.88 -9.08 -11.24
C ARG A 96 26.11 -10.30 -12.11
N GLN A 97 26.31 -11.46 -11.49
CA GLN A 97 26.36 -12.72 -12.23
C GLN A 97 25.00 -12.99 -12.84
N VAL A 98 24.97 -13.04 -14.17
CA VAL A 98 23.80 -13.43 -14.96
C VAL A 98 23.98 -14.91 -15.27
N GLU A 99 23.18 -15.76 -14.64
CA GLU A 99 23.03 -17.18 -14.98
C GLU A 99 21.79 -17.37 -15.84
#